data_AF-A0A847GCP2-F1
#
_entry.id   AF-A0A847GCP2-F1
#
_cell.length_a   1.000
_cell.length_b   1.000
_cell.length_c   1.000
_cell.angle_alpha   90.00
_cell.angle_beta   90.00
_cell.angle_gamma   90.00
#
_symmetry.space_group_name_H-M   'P 1'
#
loop_
_entity.id
_entity.type
_entity.pdbx_description
1 polymer ?
#
loop_
_entity_poly.entity_id
_entity_poly.type
_entity_poly.pdbx_seq_one_letter_code
_entity_poly.pdbx_strand_id
1 'polypeptide(L)'
;MRRITCSLISLCLLAVLGISCSCATTVSGSRPGKDDFRVTRGGIRKGTKDFTIRAVHVPGVCEKGPALDLAMLARIAEVGGNTVAMDLCGFSPDGAALDPATVETVTAYAERCKEQGMSPLLRVLGGVAGDAKVRERAALAAADALSGEARAVYWIDGPDAANLAKKFKRAAPNLTVAAPANGDILVAEALPEGKVSVPVLINGAYPKDGCPDTHFVVPHSDTIYPALDKAFTNPVELAPWTPDNSVLSEEERAEGFISLFDGKTLDGWWSRNPKVQSFDVRDGNIDWVRGGGGALMTRDRYENFILRLEWKIGYGGNSGVWLRAPRESRSSMIGFEYQMMGDSDLTEPTDTSTASVYSVLPPLAIANKPEGEWNYSEMILDGPHYKAYLNGVLVQDVNFDDHDELRTRLRRGFICLTDHACEVSFRNIRVKKL
;
A
#
# COMPACT_ATOMS: atom_id res chain seq x y z
N MET A 1 -44.25 62.10 31.06
CA MET A 1 -45.13 61.50 30.04
C MET A 1 -44.24 60.81 29.01
N ARG A 2 -44.14 59.46 29.06
CA ARG A 2 -44.59 58.48 28.03
C ARG A 2 -43.68 58.45 26.77
N ARG A 3 -43.10 57.36 26.26
CA ARG A 3 -43.20 55.87 26.38
C ARG A 3 -41.89 55.29 25.78
N ILE A 4 -41.08 54.42 26.39
CA ILE A 4 -41.11 52.93 26.50
C ILE A 4 -41.76 52.18 25.33
N THR A 5 -40.96 51.36 24.62
CA THR A 5 -41.31 49.98 24.20
C THR A 5 -40.02 49.18 23.98
N CYS A 6 -39.74 48.25 24.88
CA CYS A 6 -38.76 47.18 24.74
C CYS A 6 -39.58 45.89 24.92
N SER A 7 -39.62 45.02 23.92
CA SER A 7 -40.49 43.83 23.92
C SER A 7 -39.81 42.65 24.59
N LEU A 8 -40.39 42.19 25.69
CA LEU A 8 -40.25 40.84 26.25
C LEU A 8 -41.16 39.86 25.48
N ILE A 9 -40.67 38.64 25.21
CA ILE A 9 -41.45 37.37 25.26
C ILE A 9 -40.44 36.27 25.64
N SER A 10 -40.29 35.93 26.93
CA SER A 10 -41.02 34.94 27.74
C SER A 10 -40.78 33.47 27.35
N LEU A 11 -40.03 32.81 28.24
CA LEU A 11 -39.85 31.37 28.41
C LEU A 11 -41.21 30.67 28.65
N CYS A 12 -41.44 29.54 28.00
CA CYS A 12 -42.38 28.51 28.46
C CYS A 12 -41.77 27.13 28.25
N LEU A 13 -41.50 26.44 29.36
CA LEU A 13 -41.24 25.01 29.44
C LEU A 13 -42.49 24.24 29.01
N LEU A 14 -42.32 23.23 28.15
CA LEU A 14 -43.19 22.06 28.14
C LEU A 14 -42.36 20.81 27.87
N ALA A 15 -42.33 19.93 28.86
CA ALA A 15 -41.83 18.58 28.77
C ALA A 15 -42.79 17.74 27.92
N VAL A 16 -42.25 16.97 26.97
CA VAL A 16 -42.96 15.87 26.33
C VAL A 16 -42.04 14.64 26.33
N LEU A 17 -42.38 13.70 27.21
CA LEU A 17 -41.85 12.35 27.27
C LEU A 17 -42.64 11.46 26.31
N GLY A 18 -41.93 10.68 25.50
CA GLY A 18 -42.28 9.31 25.12
C GLY A 18 -43.44 9.12 24.13
N ILE A 19 -43.10 8.68 22.92
CA ILE A 19 -43.49 7.39 22.30
C ILE A 19 -42.99 7.47 20.84
N SER A 20 -41.83 6.87 20.57
CA SER A 20 -41.37 6.62 19.21
C SER A 20 -41.90 5.25 18.75
N CYS A 21 -42.93 5.29 17.90
CA CYS A 21 -43.30 4.17 17.06
C CYS A 21 -42.14 3.84 16.12
N SER A 22 -41.49 2.70 16.33
CA SER A 22 -40.53 2.14 15.38
C SER A 22 -41.29 1.42 14.28
N CYS A 23 -41.28 1.98 13.07
CA CYS A 23 -41.54 1.25 11.83
C CYS A 23 -40.88 2.00 10.66
N ALA A 24 -40.27 1.20 9.77
CA ALA A 24 -39.51 1.58 8.58
C ALA A 24 -38.08 2.11 8.81
N THR A 25 -37.16 1.18 9.09
CA THR A 25 -35.76 1.32 8.64
C THR A 25 -35.74 1.30 7.12
N THR A 26 -35.82 2.47 6.52
CA THR A 26 -35.27 2.70 5.18
C THR A 26 -33.79 2.34 5.25
N VAL A 27 -33.37 1.33 4.48
CA VAL A 27 -31.95 1.07 4.21
C VAL A 27 -31.44 2.29 3.44
N SER A 28 -30.98 3.29 4.17
CA SER A 28 -30.17 4.36 3.62
C SER A 28 -28.87 3.69 3.18
N GLY A 29 -28.63 3.66 1.87
CA GLY A 29 -27.36 3.19 1.33
C GLY A 29 -26.25 4.03 1.97
N SER A 30 -25.50 3.41 2.88
CA SER A 30 -24.32 4.03 3.48
C SER A 30 -23.42 4.50 2.35
N ARG A 31 -22.95 5.76 2.42
CA ARG A 31 -21.93 6.23 1.48
C ARG A 31 -20.77 5.24 1.54
N PRO A 32 -20.27 4.73 0.39
CA PRO A 32 -19.21 3.73 0.44
C PRO A 32 -17.97 4.34 1.10
N GLY A 33 -17.29 3.54 1.91
CA GLY A 33 -16.09 3.88 2.64
C GLY A 33 -14.98 4.41 1.74
N LYS A 34 -14.00 5.08 2.34
CA LYS A 34 -12.86 5.68 1.62
C LYS A 34 -11.97 4.65 0.94
N ASP A 35 -12.05 3.37 1.32
CA ASP A 35 -11.20 2.29 0.82
C ASP A 35 -11.98 1.20 0.08
N ASP A 36 -13.29 1.41 -0.12
CA ASP A 36 -14.17 0.45 -0.79
C ASP A 36 -13.85 0.39 -2.30
N PHE A 37 -14.02 -0.81 -2.86
CA PHE A 37 -13.92 -0.99 -4.30
C PHE A 37 -15.14 -0.43 -5.03
N ARG A 38 -14.87 0.20 -6.18
CA ARG A 38 -15.90 0.62 -7.12
C ARG A 38 -15.42 0.35 -8.53
N VAL A 39 -16.30 -0.22 -9.35
CA VAL A 39 -16.06 -0.36 -10.78
C VAL A 39 -16.77 0.76 -11.52
N THR A 40 -16.03 1.44 -12.40
CA THR A 40 -16.56 2.48 -13.30
C THR A 40 -16.26 2.11 -14.75
N ARG A 41 -16.84 2.82 -15.71
CA ARG A 41 -16.52 2.63 -17.14
C ARG A 41 -15.03 2.79 -17.46
N GLY A 42 -14.26 3.46 -16.60
CA GLY A 42 -12.84 3.73 -16.80
C GLY A 42 -11.87 2.77 -16.08
N GLY A 43 -12.38 1.79 -15.33
CA GLY A 43 -11.52 0.87 -14.56
C GLY A 43 -12.02 0.59 -13.14
N ILE A 44 -11.16 -0.05 -12.36
CA ILE A 44 -11.38 -0.36 -10.95
C ILE A 44 -10.79 0.77 -10.11
N ARG A 45 -11.53 1.23 -9.11
CA ARG A 45 -11.06 2.18 -8.11
C ARG A 45 -11.13 1.58 -6.72
N LYS A 46 -10.13 1.91 -5.91
CA LYS A 46 -10.16 1.73 -4.46
C LYS A 46 -10.22 3.10 -3.83
N GLY A 47 -11.37 3.47 -3.28
CA GLY A 47 -11.61 4.84 -2.86
C GLY A 47 -11.60 5.83 -4.04
N THR A 48 -10.67 6.78 -3.99
CA THR A 48 -10.47 7.80 -5.04
C THR A 48 -9.36 7.46 -6.02
N LYS A 49 -8.60 6.39 -5.77
CA LYS A 49 -7.43 6.00 -6.57
C LYS A 49 -7.79 4.90 -7.56
N ASP A 50 -7.27 4.99 -8.77
CA ASP A 50 -7.33 3.88 -9.72
C ASP A 50 -6.50 2.71 -9.16
N PHE A 51 -6.98 1.49 -9.36
CA PHE A 51 -6.38 0.29 -8.78
C PHE A 51 -6.30 -0.83 -9.81
N THR A 52 -5.08 -1.29 -10.12
CA THR A 52 -4.88 -2.47 -10.96
C THR A 52 -4.71 -3.69 -10.07
N ILE A 53 -5.65 -4.64 -10.09
CA ILE A 53 -5.51 -5.92 -9.37
C ILE A 53 -4.34 -6.72 -9.95
N ARG A 54 -3.29 -6.93 -9.15
CA ARG A 54 -2.13 -7.78 -9.48
C ARG A 54 -2.00 -8.85 -8.41
N ALA A 55 -2.78 -9.91 -8.59
CA ALA A 55 -3.03 -10.89 -7.55
C ALA A 55 -2.15 -12.13 -7.67
N VAL A 56 -1.66 -12.61 -6.52
CA VAL A 56 -1.10 -13.95 -6.37
C VAL A 56 -2.07 -14.76 -5.52
N HIS A 57 -2.54 -15.89 -6.05
CA HIS A 57 -3.43 -16.82 -5.35
C HIS A 57 -2.62 -17.74 -4.45
N VAL A 58 -2.68 -17.47 -3.15
CA VAL A 58 -2.00 -18.22 -2.10
C VAL A 58 -3.01 -19.14 -1.42
N PRO A 59 -2.87 -20.47 -1.55
CA PRO A 59 -3.81 -21.40 -0.93
C PRO A 59 -3.67 -21.41 0.59
N GLY A 60 -4.78 -21.71 1.27
CA GLY A 60 -4.83 -21.91 2.72
C GLY A 60 -4.60 -20.67 3.59
N VAL A 61 -4.65 -19.46 3.00
CA VAL A 61 -4.54 -18.22 3.77
C VAL A 61 -5.69 -18.09 4.78
N CYS A 62 -6.94 -18.32 4.37
CA CYS A 62 -8.08 -18.23 5.28
C CYS A 62 -8.07 -19.35 6.36
N GLU A 63 -7.53 -20.53 6.03
CA GLU A 63 -7.47 -21.68 6.95
C GLU A 63 -6.50 -21.46 8.12
N LYS A 64 -5.47 -20.61 7.91
CA LYS A 64 -4.54 -20.19 8.97
C LYS A 64 -5.18 -19.22 9.98
N GLY A 65 -6.38 -18.70 9.69
CA GLY A 65 -7.11 -17.79 10.57
C GLY A 65 -6.61 -16.35 10.52
N PRO A 66 -7.00 -15.51 11.50
CA PRO A 66 -6.73 -14.07 11.48
C PRO A 66 -5.26 -13.70 11.77
N ALA A 67 -4.41 -14.68 12.11
CA ALA A 67 -2.98 -14.47 12.23
C ALA A 67 -2.38 -14.15 10.85
N LEU A 68 -1.99 -12.88 10.68
CA LEU A 68 -1.56 -12.35 9.38
C LEU A 68 -0.19 -12.91 8.97
N ASP A 69 -0.12 -13.46 7.76
CA ASP A 69 1.13 -13.81 7.09
C ASP A 69 1.71 -12.56 6.40
N LEU A 70 2.28 -11.66 7.19
CA LEU A 70 2.81 -10.39 6.70
C LEU A 70 4.03 -10.58 5.78
N ALA A 71 4.80 -11.64 5.98
CA ALA A 71 5.92 -12.00 5.10
C ALA A 71 5.43 -12.38 3.70
N MET A 72 4.31 -13.11 3.60
CA MET A 72 3.66 -13.39 2.31
C MET A 72 3.19 -12.11 1.60
N LEU A 73 2.54 -11.18 2.32
CA LEU A 73 2.12 -9.89 1.75
C LEU A 73 3.33 -9.08 1.24
N ALA A 74 4.39 -9.02 2.04
CA ALA A 74 5.64 -8.35 1.66
C ALA A 74 6.28 -8.97 0.41
N ARG A 75 6.32 -10.31 0.32
CA ARG A 75 6.85 -11.04 -0.84
C ARG A 75 6.06 -10.76 -2.13
N ILE A 76 4.73 -10.62 -2.03
CA ILE A 76 3.88 -10.23 -3.17
C ILE A 76 4.23 -8.82 -3.63
N ALA A 77 4.33 -7.87 -2.70
CA ALA A 77 4.61 -6.47 -2.99
C ALA A 77 6.03 -6.22 -3.54
N GLU A 78 7.01 -6.98 -3.04
CA GLU A 78 8.42 -6.89 -3.48
C GLU A 78 8.54 -7.03 -5.01
N VAL A 79 7.74 -7.92 -5.60
CA VAL A 79 7.82 -8.28 -7.03
C VAL A 79 6.76 -7.61 -7.91
N GLY A 80 6.07 -6.59 -7.39
CA GLY A 80 5.12 -5.79 -8.15
C GLY A 80 3.66 -6.22 -8.05
N GLY A 81 3.36 -7.24 -7.24
CA GLY A 81 1.99 -7.59 -6.88
C GLY A 81 1.41 -6.62 -5.84
N ASN A 82 0.10 -6.55 -5.73
CA ASN A 82 -0.57 -5.69 -4.75
C ASN A 82 -1.84 -6.32 -4.16
N THR A 83 -2.12 -7.56 -4.54
CA THR A 83 -3.34 -8.26 -4.14
C THR A 83 -2.98 -9.67 -3.70
N VAL A 84 -3.47 -10.09 -2.54
CA VAL A 84 -3.45 -11.49 -2.14
C VAL A 84 -4.79 -12.11 -2.55
N ALA A 85 -4.75 -13.16 -3.36
CA ALA A 85 -5.93 -13.96 -3.63
C ALA A 85 -5.96 -15.18 -2.69
N MET A 86 -7.11 -15.46 -2.10
CA MET A 86 -7.29 -16.54 -1.11
C MET A 86 -8.64 -17.22 -1.28
N ASP A 87 -8.69 -18.53 -1.04
CA ASP A 87 -9.94 -19.29 -1.06
C ASP A 87 -10.69 -19.07 0.26
N LEU A 88 -12.00 -18.78 0.19
CA LEU A 88 -12.85 -18.83 1.37
C LEU A 88 -12.96 -20.28 1.87
N CYS A 89 -12.89 -20.45 3.19
CA CYS A 89 -13.02 -21.74 3.87
C CYS A 89 -14.21 -21.71 4.85
N GLY A 90 -14.43 -22.81 5.58
CA GLY A 90 -15.38 -22.83 6.70
C GLY A 90 -16.86 -22.79 6.30
N PHE A 91 -17.22 -23.18 5.07
CA PHE A 91 -18.63 -23.39 4.72
C PHE A 91 -19.18 -24.63 5.44
N SER A 92 -20.44 -24.57 5.88
CA SER A 92 -21.16 -25.77 6.33
C SER A 92 -21.20 -26.82 5.20
N PRO A 93 -21.31 -28.12 5.51
CA PRO A 93 -21.34 -29.18 4.48
C PRO A 93 -22.39 -28.97 3.39
N ASP A 94 -23.47 -28.27 3.72
CA ASP A 94 -24.57 -27.95 2.82
C ASP A 94 -24.45 -26.55 2.18
N GLY A 95 -23.43 -25.77 2.55
CA GLY A 95 -23.15 -24.42 2.05
C GLY A 95 -24.06 -23.33 2.62
N ALA A 96 -24.97 -23.64 3.54
CA ALA A 96 -25.94 -22.67 4.05
C ALA A 96 -25.34 -21.62 5.01
N ALA A 97 -24.15 -21.85 5.56
CA ALA A 97 -23.49 -20.93 6.47
C ALA A 97 -21.98 -20.82 6.17
N LEU A 98 -21.41 -19.66 6.44
CA LEU A 98 -19.97 -19.40 6.47
C LEU A 98 -19.54 -19.24 7.93
N ASP A 99 -18.47 -19.90 8.33
CA ASP A 99 -17.91 -19.79 9.68
C ASP A 99 -17.57 -18.33 10.03
N PRO A 100 -18.07 -17.78 11.14
CA PRO A 100 -17.69 -16.44 11.62
C PRO A 100 -16.18 -16.21 11.74
N ALA A 101 -15.37 -17.23 12.04
CA ALA A 101 -13.91 -17.12 12.08
C ALA A 101 -13.30 -16.80 10.69
N THR A 102 -13.96 -17.24 9.62
CA THR A 102 -13.56 -16.86 8.25
C THR A 102 -13.84 -15.39 8.00
N VAL A 103 -14.97 -14.86 8.49
CA VAL A 103 -15.30 -13.43 8.39
C VAL A 103 -14.28 -12.58 9.14
N GLU A 104 -13.89 -13.00 10.34
CA GLU A 104 -12.84 -12.35 11.14
C GLU A 104 -11.50 -12.32 10.38
N THR A 105 -11.12 -13.46 9.80
CA THR A 105 -9.89 -13.59 9.01
C THR A 105 -9.90 -12.66 7.80
N VAL A 106 -10.98 -12.65 7.02
CA VAL A 106 -11.14 -11.75 5.87
C VAL A 106 -11.05 -10.29 6.30
N THR A 107 -11.70 -9.93 7.41
CA THR A 107 -11.68 -8.57 7.96
C THR A 107 -10.26 -8.15 8.37
N ALA A 108 -9.51 -9.03 9.03
CA ALA A 108 -8.13 -8.77 9.43
C ALA A 108 -7.21 -8.54 8.22
N TYR A 109 -7.33 -9.39 7.18
CA TYR A 109 -6.57 -9.20 5.94
C TYR A 109 -7.00 -7.94 5.20
N ALA A 110 -8.29 -7.61 5.16
CA ALA A 110 -8.80 -6.40 4.53
C ALA A 110 -8.26 -5.12 5.21
N GLU A 111 -8.21 -5.08 6.54
CA GLU A 111 -7.61 -3.96 7.28
C GLU A 111 -6.10 -3.85 7.02
N ARG A 112 -5.36 -4.96 7.12
CA ARG A 112 -3.92 -4.94 6.86
C ARG A 112 -3.59 -4.54 5.42
N CYS A 113 -4.31 -5.09 4.46
CA CYS A 113 -4.16 -4.71 3.05
C CYS A 113 -4.48 -3.23 2.84
N LYS A 114 -5.51 -2.67 3.51
CA LYS A 114 -5.78 -1.23 3.47
C LYS A 114 -4.56 -0.42 3.95
N GLU A 115 -3.99 -0.75 5.10
CA GLU A 115 -2.82 -0.04 5.65
C GLU A 115 -1.61 -0.08 4.70
N GLN A 116 -1.39 -1.22 4.05
CA GLN A 116 -0.27 -1.48 3.14
C GLN A 116 -0.52 -1.02 1.69
N GLY A 117 -1.70 -0.48 1.37
CA GLY A 117 -2.04 -0.13 -0.02
C GLY A 117 -2.19 -1.35 -0.94
N MET A 118 -2.61 -2.49 -0.38
CA MET A 118 -2.89 -3.75 -1.04
C MET A 118 -4.40 -4.06 -1.02
N SER A 119 -4.81 -5.24 -1.49
CA SER A 119 -6.20 -5.71 -1.41
C SER A 119 -6.29 -7.24 -1.27
N PRO A 120 -7.34 -7.77 -0.62
CA PRO A 120 -7.72 -9.17 -0.77
C PRO A 120 -8.64 -9.42 -1.99
N LEU A 121 -8.36 -10.51 -2.71
CA LEU A 121 -9.25 -11.12 -3.72
C LEU A 121 -9.76 -12.46 -3.17
N LEU A 122 -11.04 -12.55 -2.87
CA LEU A 122 -11.63 -13.71 -2.20
C LEU A 122 -12.22 -14.65 -3.24
N ARG A 123 -11.61 -15.82 -3.44
CA ARG A 123 -12.18 -16.88 -4.26
C ARG A 123 -13.27 -17.58 -3.46
N VAL A 124 -14.52 -17.20 -3.74
CA VAL A 124 -15.69 -17.48 -2.90
C VAL A 124 -15.98 -18.97 -2.79
N LEU A 125 -15.80 -19.72 -3.88
CA LEU A 125 -16.19 -21.13 -3.97
C LEU A 125 -14.99 -22.09 -4.06
N GLY A 126 -13.79 -21.62 -3.71
CA GLY A 126 -12.55 -22.37 -3.87
C GLY A 126 -12.52 -23.70 -3.12
N GLY A 127 -13.08 -23.73 -1.90
CA GLY A 127 -13.19 -24.94 -1.08
C GLY A 127 -14.55 -25.65 -1.14
N VAL A 128 -15.47 -25.23 -2.02
CA VAL A 128 -16.85 -25.74 -2.03
C VAL A 128 -17.01 -26.86 -3.05
N ALA A 129 -17.62 -27.98 -2.61
CA ALA A 129 -17.89 -29.13 -3.46
C ALA A 129 -18.70 -28.78 -4.72
N GLY A 130 -18.55 -29.57 -5.79
CA GLY A 130 -19.13 -29.30 -7.12
C GLY A 130 -20.66 -29.37 -7.24
N ASP A 131 -21.40 -29.65 -6.16
CA ASP A 131 -22.86 -29.69 -6.20
C ASP A 131 -23.44 -28.27 -6.37
N ALA A 132 -24.23 -28.06 -7.43
CA ALA A 132 -24.74 -26.75 -7.79
C ALA A 132 -25.62 -26.10 -6.71
N LYS A 133 -26.38 -26.89 -5.93
CA LYS A 133 -27.22 -26.34 -4.84
C LYS A 133 -26.38 -25.95 -3.64
N VAL A 134 -25.37 -26.74 -3.30
CA VAL A 134 -24.40 -26.40 -2.24
C VAL A 134 -23.64 -25.13 -2.61
N ARG A 135 -23.14 -25.04 -3.85
CA ARG A 135 -22.44 -23.85 -4.36
C ARG A 135 -23.30 -22.60 -4.36
N GLU A 136 -24.57 -22.72 -4.76
CA GLU A 136 -25.51 -21.60 -4.69
C GLU A 136 -25.72 -21.12 -3.25
N ARG A 137 -25.95 -22.05 -2.31
CA ARG A 137 -26.10 -21.70 -0.90
C ARG A 137 -24.84 -21.05 -0.36
N ALA A 138 -23.66 -21.58 -0.68
CA ALA A 138 -22.37 -21.03 -0.25
C ALA A 138 -22.14 -19.61 -0.77
N ALA A 139 -22.43 -19.37 -2.06
CA ALA A 139 -22.32 -18.02 -2.64
C ALA A 139 -23.24 -17.02 -1.92
N LEU A 140 -24.49 -17.41 -1.61
CA LEU A 140 -25.43 -16.54 -0.89
C LEU A 140 -25.05 -16.35 0.58
N ALA A 141 -24.56 -17.39 1.25
CA ALA A 141 -24.07 -17.32 2.63
C ALA A 141 -22.86 -16.38 2.74
N ALA A 142 -21.92 -16.45 1.79
CA ALA A 142 -20.79 -15.52 1.72
C ALA A 142 -21.24 -14.08 1.44
N ALA A 143 -22.19 -13.88 0.52
CA ALA A 143 -22.74 -12.55 0.23
C ALA A 143 -23.37 -11.89 1.46
N ASP A 144 -24.12 -12.66 2.24
CA ASP A 144 -24.75 -12.19 3.48
C ASP A 144 -23.70 -11.88 4.55
N ALA A 145 -22.84 -12.86 4.86
CA ALA A 145 -21.85 -12.77 5.93
C ALA A 145 -20.77 -11.70 5.69
N LEU A 146 -20.42 -11.44 4.43
CA LEU A 146 -19.38 -10.47 4.03
C LEU A 146 -19.95 -9.18 3.42
N SER A 147 -21.27 -8.96 3.51
CA SER A 147 -21.95 -7.77 2.96
C SER A 147 -21.36 -6.44 3.46
N GLY A 148 -20.75 -6.42 4.65
CA GLY A 148 -20.07 -5.25 5.20
C GLY A 148 -18.63 -5.01 4.70
N GLU A 149 -18.03 -5.96 3.98
CA GLU A 149 -16.61 -5.92 3.61
C GLU A 149 -16.41 -5.55 2.13
N ALA A 150 -16.62 -4.28 1.81
CA ALA A 150 -16.48 -3.75 0.45
C ALA A 150 -15.01 -3.44 0.04
N ARG A 151 -14.03 -3.69 0.92
CA ARG A 151 -12.59 -3.48 0.63
C ARG A 151 -11.95 -4.70 -0.05
N ALA A 152 -12.72 -5.73 -0.35
CA ALA A 152 -12.33 -6.93 -1.06
C ALA A 152 -13.01 -7.02 -2.44
N VAL A 153 -12.40 -7.82 -3.33
CA VAL A 153 -13.04 -8.27 -4.56
C VAL A 153 -13.43 -9.74 -4.41
N TYR A 154 -14.62 -10.11 -4.86
CA TYR A 154 -15.20 -11.44 -4.69
C TYR A 154 -15.16 -12.20 -6.01
N TRP A 155 -14.26 -13.16 -6.11
CA TRP A 155 -14.07 -13.98 -7.31
C TRP A 155 -14.93 -15.24 -7.25
N ILE A 156 -15.89 -15.35 -8.17
CA ILE A 156 -16.76 -16.52 -8.33
C ILE A 156 -16.38 -17.22 -9.64
N ASP A 157 -15.95 -18.46 -9.52
CA ASP A 157 -15.53 -19.33 -10.62
C ASP A 157 -16.31 -20.65 -10.62
N GLY A 158 -16.02 -21.52 -11.60
CA GLY A 158 -16.73 -22.78 -11.82
C GLY A 158 -17.87 -22.69 -12.84
N PRO A 159 -18.55 -23.83 -13.12
CA PRO A 159 -19.47 -23.97 -14.25
C PRO A 159 -20.75 -23.12 -14.12
N ASP A 160 -21.15 -22.79 -12.90
CA ASP A 160 -22.34 -22.03 -12.54
C ASP A 160 -22.04 -20.56 -12.20
N ALA A 161 -20.78 -20.14 -12.32
CA ALA A 161 -20.28 -18.84 -11.86
C ALA A 161 -21.09 -17.64 -12.37
N ALA A 162 -21.47 -17.65 -13.66
CA ALA A 162 -22.23 -16.55 -14.24
C ALA A 162 -23.60 -16.36 -13.57
N ASN A 163 -24.30 -17.45 -13.27
CA ASN A 163 -25.59 -17.39 -12.58
C ASN A 163 -25.41 -17.03 -11.10
N LEU A 164 -24.39 -17.59 -10.45
CA LEU A 164 -24.09 -17.33 -9.05
C LEU A 164 -23.67 -15.87 -8.83
N ALA A 165 -22.86 -15.28 -9.70
CA ALA A 165 -22.47 -13.88 -9.64
C ALA A 165 -23.68 -12.94 -9.66
N LYS A 166 -24.67 -13.22 -10.53
CA LYS A 166 -25.93 -12.47 -10.58
C LYS A 166 -26.70 -12.57 -9.25
N LYS A 167 -26.78 -13.77 -8.67
CA LYS A 167 -27.46 -13.99 -7.38
C LYS A 167 -26.73 -13.32 -6.22
N PHE A 168 -25.41 -13.45 -6.18
CA PHE A 168 -24.51 -12.81 -5.22
C PHE A 168 -24.67 -11.29 -5.24
N LYS A 169 -24.56 -10.67 -6.42
CA LYS A 169 -24.74 -9.21 -6.59
C LYS A 169 -26.12 -8.71 -6.18
N ARG A 170 -27.16 -9.52 -6.37
CA ARG A 170 -28.50 -9.17 -5.89
C ARG A 170 -28.59 -9.18 -4.36
N ALA A 171 -27.91 -10.12 -3.70
CA ALA A 171 -27.87 -10.23 -2.25
C ALA A 171 -26.98 -9.14 -1.61
N ALA A 172 -25.83 -8.84 -2.23
CA ALA A 172 -24.85 -7.87 -1.73
C ALA A 172 -24.43 -6.88 -2.84
N PRO A 173 -25.29 -5.90 -3.18
CA PRO A 173 -25.09 -5.02 -4.34
C PRO A 173 -23.87 -4.08 -4.22
N ASN A 174 -23.42 -3.81 -3.00
CA ASN A 174 -22.26 -2.98 -2.69
C ASN A 174 -20.91 -3.68 -2.89
N LEU A 175 -20.87 -5.03 -2.94
CA LEU A 175 -19.64 -5.78 -3.09
C LEU A 175 -19.20 -5.85 -4.56
N THR A 176 -17.90 -5.78 -4.82
CA THR A 176 -17.35 -5.89 -6.18
C THR A 176 -17.10 -7.36 -6.53
N VAL A 177 -17.74 -7.86 -7.58
CA VAL A 177 -17.68 -9.27 -7.97
C VAL A 177 -16.91 -9.47 -9.28
N ALA A 178 -15.96 -10.40 -9.28
CA ALA A 178 -15.27 -10.88 -10.46
C ALA A 178 -15.82 -12.26 -10.86
N ALA A 179 -16.31 -12.39 -12.10
CA ALA A 179 -16.84 -13.66 -12.62
C ALA A 179 -16.76 -13.72 -14.16
N PRO A 180 -16.89 -14.90 -14.80
CA PRO A 180 -16.88 -14.99 -16.27
C PRO A 180 -18.01 -14.23 -16.98
N ALA A 181 -19.14 -14.01 -16.28
CA ALA A 181 -20.23 -13.16 -16.74
C ALA A 181 -21.02 -12.63 -15.54
N ASN A 182 -21.79 -11.55 -15.73
CA ASN A 182 -22.63 -10.90 -14.70
C ASN A 182 -21.88 -10.35 -13.47
N GLY A 183 -20.55 -10.40 -13.44
CA GLY A 183 -19.72 -9.69 -12.47
C GLY A 183 -19.50 -8.23 -12.85
N ASP A 184 -19.01 -7.44 -11.89
CA ASP A 184 -18.51 -6.09 -12.15
C ASP A 184 -17.17 -6.14 -12.90
N ILE A 185 -16.41 -7.23 -12.72
CA ILE A 185 -15.14 -7.53 -13.41
C ILE A 185 -15.31 -8.86 -14.14
N LEU A 186 -14.92 -8.92 -15.42
CA LEU A 186 -14.96 -10.16 -16.18
C LEU A 186 -13.69 -10.97 -15.94
N VAL A 187 -13.85 -12.25 -15.60
CA VAL A 187 -12.73 -13.18 -15.47
C VAL A 187 -12.57 -13.96 -16.78
N ALA A 188 -11.37 -13.95 -17.36
CA ALA A 188 -11.07 -14.63 -18.61
C ALA A 188 -9.64 -15.18 -18.61
N GLU A 189 -9.34 -16.12 -19.50
CA GLU A 189 -7.99 -16.67 -19.67
C GLU A 189 -7.05 -15.73 -20.45
N ALA A 190 -7.62 -14.81 -21.23
CA ALA A 190 -6.91 -13.80 -22.00
C ALA A 190 -7.77 -12.54 -22.14
N LEU A 191 -7.14 -11.44 -22.56
CA LEU A 191 -7.89 -10.24 -22.95
C LEU A 191 -8.75 -10.57 -24.17
N PRO A 192 -10.06 -10.28 -24.14
CA PRO A 192 -10.93 -10.50 -25.30
C PRO A 192 -10.58 -9.56 -26.44
N GLU A 193 -10.87 -9.99 -27.67
CA GLU A 193 -10.71 -9.15 -28.85
C GLU A 193 -11.73 -8.01 -28.85
N GLY A 194 -11.27 -6.77 -29.02
CA GLY A 194 -12.12 -5.58 -29.08
C GLY A 194 -12.34 -4.89 -27.72
N LYS A 195 -13.23 -3.89 -27.71
CA LYS A 195 -13.51 -3.09 -26.51
C LYS A 195 -14.54 -3.80 -25.62
N VAL A 196 -14.17 -4.03 -24.36
CA VAL A 196 -15.10 -4.48 -23.32
C VAL A 196 -15.61 -3.27 -22.53
N SER A 197 -16.87 -3.31 -22.10
CA SER A 197 -17.50 -2.27 -21.29
C SER A 197 -17.14 -2.32 -19.79
N VAL A 198 -16.46 -3.38 -19.35
CA VAL A 198 -16.08 -3.63 -17.95
C VAL A 198 -14.63 -4.12 -17.88
N PRO A 199 -13.94 -3.93 -16.74
CA PRO A 199 -12.58 -4.40 -16.55
C PRO A 199 -12.48 -5.93 -16.68
N VAL A 200 -11.33 -6.41 -17.15
CA VAL A 200 -11.05 -7.84 -17.31
C VAL A 200 -9.91 -8.26 -16.38
N LEU A 201 -10.16 -9.27 -15.55
CA LEU A 201 -9.17 -9.98 -14.73
C LEU A 201 -8.72 -11.24 -15.46
N ILE A 202 -7.45 -11.27 -15.87
CA ILE A 202 -6.85 -12.43 -16.50
C ILE A 202 -6.55 -13.49 -15.44
N ASN A 203 -7.08 -14.70 -15.60
CA ASN A 203 -6.80 -15.82 -14.71
C ASN A 203 -5.69 -16.71 -15.28
N GLY A 204 -4.57 -16.83 -14.56
CA GLY A 204 -3.47 -17.72 -14.89
C GLY A 204 -2.36 -17.10 -15.74
N ALA A 205 -2.46 -15.83 -16.13
CA ALA A 205 -1.43 -15.14 -16.89
C ALA A 205 -1.22 -13.69 -16.41
N TYR A 206 -0.01 -13.17 -16.62
CA TYR A 206 0.40 -11.82 -16.25
C TYR A 206 1.07 -11.14 -17.47
N PRO A 207 1.05 -9.79 -17.55
CA PRO A 207 1.69 -9.07 -18.65
C PRO A 207 3.20 -9.27 -18.63
N LYS A 208 3.81 -9.57 -19.78
CA LYS A 208 5.27 -9.80 -19.90
C LYS A 208 6.09 -8.54 -20.19
N ASP A 209 5.43 -7.48 -20.66
CA ASP A 209 6.07 -6.24 -21.12
C ASP A 209 5.68 -5.02 -20.25
N GLY A 210 5.41 -5.25 -18.97
CA GLY A 210 5.16 -4.17 -18.01
C GLY A 210 3.88 -3.36 -18.24
N CYS A 211 2.86 -3.92 -18.90
CA CYS A 211 1.55 -3.26 -19.06
C CYS A 211 0.89 -2.99 -17.70
N PRO A 212 0.89 -1.75 -17.18
CA PRO A 212 0.59 -1.48 -15.78
C PRO A 212 -0.90 -1.57 -15.44
N ASP A 213 -1.76 -1.57 -16.46
CA ASP A 213 -3.22 -1.44 -16.36
C ASP A 213 -3.95 -2.79 -16.56
N THR A 214 -3.22 -3.90 -16.71
CA THR A 214 -3.83 -5.23 -16.84
C THR A 214 -4.09 -5.85 -15.48
N HIS A 215 -5.35 -6.20 -15.21
CA HIS A 215 -5.71 -6.95 -14.01
C HIS A 215 -5.40 -8.44 -14.21
N PHE A 216 -4.79 -9.08 -13.22
CA PHE A 216 -4.57 -10.53 -13.26
C PHE A 216 -4.61 -11.19 -11.88
N VAL A 217 -4.81 -12.51 -11.91
CA VAL A 217 -4.54 -13.43 -10.81
C VAL A 217 -3.69 -14.60 -11.33
N VAL A 218 -2.62 -14.92 -10.62
CA VAL A 218 -1.71 -16.04 -10.95
C VAL A 218 -1.55 -16.96 -9.74
N PRO A 219 -1.37 -18.28 -9.93
CA PRO A 219 -1.17 -19.19 -8.82
C PRO A 219 0.15 -18.90 -8.11
N HIS A 220 0.17 -19.08 -6.79
CA HIS A 220 1.40 -19.11 -6.02
C HIS A 220 2.32 -20.25 -6.51
N SER A 221 3.56 -19.92 -6.82
CA SER A 221 4.64 -20.88 -7.10
C SER A 221 5.99 -20.22 -6.88
N ASP A 222 7.06 -20.98 -6.68
CA ASP A 222 8.40 -20.38 -6.60
C ASP A 222 8.86 -19.75 -7.91
N THR A 223 8.27 -20.15 -9.03
CA THR A 223 8.56 -19.58 -10.35
C THR A 223 7.82 -18.27 -10.62
N ILE A 224 6.68 -18.00 -9.95
CA ILE A 224 5.87 -16.81 -10.26
C ILE A 224 6.51 -15.52 -9.75
N TYR A 225 7.18 -15.54 -8.59
CA TYR A 225 7.77 -14.33 -8.02
C TYR A 225 8.91 -13.76 -8.87
N PRO A 226 9.92 -14.54 -9.33
CA PRO A 226 10.92 -14.02 -10.26
C PRO A 226 10.33 -13.58 -11.61
N ALA A 227 9.28 -14.27 -12.06
CA ALA A 227 8.56 -13.94 -13.28
C ALA A 227 7.86 -12.57 -13.21
N LEU A 228 7.17 -12.30 -12.10
CA LEU A 228 6.53 -11.01 -11.82
C LEU A 228 7.58 -9.90 -11.65
N ASP A 229 8.65 -10.17 -10.89
CA ASP A 229 9.71 -9.20 -10.68
C ASP A 229 10.33 -8.76 -12.03
N LYS A 230 10.59 -9.73 -12.92
CA LYS A 230 11.05 -9.44 -14.28
C LYS A 230 10.03 -8.64 -15.09
N ALA A 231 8.76 -9.01 -15.05
CA ALA A 231 7.70 -8.33 -15.80
C ALA A 231 7.48 -6.87 -15.37
N PHE A 232 7.70 -6.57 -14.09
CA PHE A 232 7.55 -5.22 -13.53
C PHE A 232 8.89 -4.51 -13.29
N THR A 233 9.98 -5.05 -13.82
CA THR A 233 11.28 -4.37 -13.81
C THR A 233 11.19 -3.09 -14.63
N ASN A 234 11.53 -1.97 -14.02
CA ASN A 234 11.61 -0.68 -14.70
C ASN A 234 12.81 -0.70 -15.68
N PRO A 235 12.67 -0.15 -16.91
CA PRO A 235 13.77 -0.08 -17.86
C PRO A 235 15.08 0.51 -17.31
N VAL A 236 15.00 1.46 -16.36
CA VAL A 236 16.18 2.06 -15.72
C VAL A 236 17.00 1.01 -14.94
N GLU A 237 16.35 0.02 -14.32
CA GLU A 237 17.02 -1.09 -13.60
C GLU A 237 17.91 -1.92 -14.53
N LEU A 238 17.54 -2.02 -15.81
CA LEU A 238 18.25 -2.81 -16.81
C LEU A 238 19.28 -2.00 -17.60
N ALA A 239 19.14 -0.67 -17.62
CA ALA A 239 20.04 0.21 -18.35
C ALA A 239 21.48 0.10 -17.79
N PRO A 240 22.52 0.06 -18.63
CA PRO A 240 23.90 0.18 -18.16
C PRO A 240 24.06 1.48 -17.38
N TRP A 241 24.67 1.41 -16.20
CA TRP A 241 24.89 2.55 -15.34
C TRP A 241 26.27 2.46 -14.70
N THR A 242 27.02 3.55 -14.76
CA THR A 242 28.31 3.70 -14.09
C THR A 242 28.19 4.93 -13.18
N PRO A 243 28.23 4.76 -11.85
CA PRO A 243 28.16 5.88 -10.92
C PRO A 243 29.30 6.88 -11.14
N ASP A 244 28.99 8.17 -11.22
CA ASP A 244 30.01 9.22 -11.18
C ASP A 244 30.48 9.41 -9.73
N ASN A 245 31.60 8.78 -9.41
CA ASN A 245 32.24 8.84 -8.09
C ASN A 245 33.20 10.02 -7.94
N SER A 246 33.23 10.98 -8.89
CA SER A 246 34.08 12.18 -8.79
C SER A 246 33.66 13.11 -7.65
N VAL A 247 32.39 13.04 -7.22
CA VAL A 247 31.83 13.79 -6.10
C VAL A 247 32.19 13.23 -4.72
N LEU A 248 32.69 11.99 -4.66
CA LEU A 248 33.11 11.36 -3.40
C LEU A 248 34.50 11.85 -2.98
N SER A 249 34.81 11.78 -1.67
CA SER A 249 36.18 11.94 -1.20
C SER A 249 37.06 10.72 -1.56
N GLU A 250 38.38 10.84 -1.39
CA GLU A 250 39.28 9.70 -1.57
C GLU A 250 39.02 8.60 -0.53
N GLU A 251 38.78 9.00 0.70
CA GLU A 251 38.44 8.12 1.82
C GLU A 251 37.12 7.39 1.55
N GLU A 252 36.08 8.08 1.09
CA GLU A 252 34.79 7.46 0.77
C GLU A 252 34.92 6.42 -0.35
N ARG A 253 35.70 6.72 -1.39
CA ARG A 253 36.00 5.74 -2.44
C ARG A 253 36.79 4.55 -1.89
N ALA A 254 37.78 4.79 -1.04
CA ALA A 254 38.57 3.74 -0.41
C ALA A 254 37.74 2.87 0.54
N GLU A 255 36.74 3.43 1.20
CA GLU A 255 35.77 2.71 2.03
C GLU A 255 34.79 1.87 1.20
N GLY A 256 34.70 2.09 -0.11
CA GLY A 256 33.83 1.36 -1.03
C GLY A 256 32.46 2.02 -1.27
N PHE A 257 32.31 3.31 -0.98
CA PHE A 257 31.10 4.05 -1.36
C PHE A 257 31.02 4.26 -2.88
N ILE A 258 29.80 4.23 -3.39
CA ILE A 258 29.43 4.74 -4.70
C ILE A 258 28.48 5.91 -4.55
N SER A 259 28.57 6.88 -5.46
CA SER A 259 27.61 7.99 -5.49
C SER A 259 26.28 7.51 -6.07
N LEU A 260 25.18 7.82 -5.39
CA LEU A 260 23.84 7.69 -5.94
C LEU A 260 23.42 8.97 -6.67
N PHE A 261 24.09 10.09 -6.46
CA PHE A 261 23.75 11.36 -7.10
C PHE A 261 25.02 12.13 -7.47
N ASP A 262 25.19 12.41 -8.77
CA ASP A 262 26.37 13.05 -9.35
C ASP A 262 26.38 14.59 -9.23
N GLY A 263 25.34 15.17 -8.63
CA GLY A 263 25.16 16.63 -8.54
C GLY A 263 24.62 17.29 -9.81
N LYS A 264 24.27 16.52 -10.85
CA LYS A 264 23.97 17.06 -12.20
C LYS A 264 22.74 16.43 -12.84
N THR A 265 22.53 15.14 -12.65
CA THR A 265 21.50 14.34 -13.31
C THR A 265 20.77 13.44 -12.31
N LEU A 266 19.64 12.89 -12.75
CA LEU A 266 18.93 11.82 -12.02
C LEU A 266 19.31 10.44 -12.58
N ASP A 267 20.48 10.30 -13.20
CA ASP A 267 20.96 9.01 -13.69
C ASP A 267 21.10 8.02 -12.53
N GLY A 268 20.59 6.81 -12.72
CA GLY A 268 20.49 5.83 -11.64
C GLY A 268 19.24 6.00 -10.76
N TRP A 269 18.30 6.88 -11.14
CA TRP A 269 16.99 7.02 -10.50
C TRP A 269 15.83 6.89 -11.48
N TRP A 270 14.66 6.53 -10.96
CA TRP A 270 13.40 6.54 -11.71
C TRP A 270 12.24 7.00 -10.82
N SER A 271 11.25 7.68 -11.41
CA SER A 271 10.07 8.16 -10.66
C SER A 271 9.03 7.06 -10.51
N ARG A 272 8.47 6.91 -9.30
CA ARG A 272 7.34 6.00 -9.03
C ARG A 272 6.12 6.35 -9.87
N ASN A 273 5.87 7.64 -10.11
CA ASN A 273 4.88 8.12 -11.07
C ASN A 273 5.54 8.97 -12.16
N PRO A 274 5.93 8.38 -13.31
CA PRO A 274 6.64 9.11 -14.36
C PRO A 274 5.78 10.18 -15.06
N LYS A 275 4.46 10.23 -14.81
CA LYS A 275 3.58 11.28 -15.34
C LYS A 275 3.78 12.64 -14.65
N VAL A 276 4.43 12.64 -13.48
CA VAL A 276 4.69 13.83 -12.69
C VAL A 276 6.16 13.83 -12.27
N GLN A 277 6.91 14.81 -12.79
CA GLN A 277 8.26 15.08 -12.31
C GLN A 277 8.17 15.84 -10.98
N SER A 278 8.27 15.12 -9.86
CA SER A 278 8.23 15.72 -8.51
C SER A 278 9.58 16.23 -8.01
N PHE A 279 10.67 15.78 -8.63
CA PHE A 279 12.04 16.17 -8.31
C PHE A 279 12.77 16.65 -9.55
N ASP A 280 13.66 17.62 -9.36
CA ASP A 280 14.52 18.17 -10.40
C ASP A 280 15.91 18.50 -9.84
N VAL A 281 16.92 18.60 -10.69
CA VAL A 281 18.28 18.93 -10.26
C VAL A 281 18.49 20.45 -10.34
N ARG A 282 18.80 21.07 -9.20
CA ARG A 282 19.02 22.53 -9.08
C ARG A 282 20.19 22.82 -8.18
N ASP A 283 21.14 23.61 -8.68
CA ASP A 283 22.32 24.06 -7.93
C ASP A 283 23.07 22.92 -7.20
N GLY A 284 23.20 21.77 -7.86
CA GLY A 284 23.88 20.59 -7.29
C GLY A 284 23.04 19.76 -6.32
N ASN A 285 21.72 19.97 -6.24
CA ASN A 285 20.81 19.29 -5.33
C ASN A 285 19.66 18.62 -6.09
N ILE A 286 19.10 17.56 -5.53
CA ILE A 286 17.79 17.03 -5.93
C ILE A 286 16.75 17.80 -5.11
N ASP A 287 16.02 18.69 -5.76
CA ASP A 287 14.99 19.53 -5.14
C ASP A 287 13.60 19.01 -5.48
N TRP A 288 12.72 18.98 -4.49
CA TRP A 288 11.30 18.80 -4.74
C TRP A 288 10.75 20.02 -5.49
N VAL A 289 9.94 19.78 -6.53
CA VAL A 289 9.40 20.83 -7.40
C VAL A 289 7.88 20.83 -7.49
N ARG A 290 7.23 19.69 -7.25
CA ARG A 290 5.76 19.57 -7.17
C ARG A 290 5.33 18.22 -6.62
N GLY A 291 4.10 18.19 -6.09
CA GLY A 291 3.48 16.96 -5.58
C GLY A 291 2.88 16.08 -6.69
N GLY A 292 2.78 14.78 -6.40
CA GLY A 292 2.11 13.77 -7.22
C GLY A 292 3.04 12.79 -7.93
N GLY A 293 4.36 12.90 -7.76
CA GLY A 293 5.35 11.95 -8.27
C GLY A 293 5.51 10.72 -7.38
N GLY A 294 5.11 10.81 -6.11
CA GLY A 294 5.11 9.73 -5.14
C GLY A 294 6.49 9.48 -4.52
N ALA A 295 7.49 9.13 -5.32
CA ALA A 295 8.88 9.03 -4.88
C ALA A 295 9.85 8.99 -6.07
N LEU A 296 11.09 9.40 -5.82
CA LEU A 296 12.24 9.09 -6.67
C LEU A 296 12.93 7.83 -6.14
N MET A 297 13.08 6.79 -6.96
CA MET A 297 13.53 5.46 -6.56
C MET A 297 14.88 5.15 -7.18
N THR A 298 15.78 4.51 -6.42
CA THR A 298 17.07 4.06 -6.96
C THR A 298 16.88 3.03 -8.07
N ARG A 299 17.83 2.98 -9.00
CA ARG A 299 17.97 1.91 -10.00
C ARG A 299 18.09 0.54 -9.32
N ASP A 300 19.00 0.42 -8.37
CA ASP A 300 19.28 -0.86 -7.73
C ASP A 300 18.42 -1.05 -6.47
N ARG A 301 18.22 -2.32 -6.12
CA ARG A 301 17.71 -2.74 -4.80
C ARG A 301 18.88 -3.17 -3.92
N TYR A 302 18.80 -2.83 -2.65
CA TYR A 302 19.85 -3.03 -1.66
C TYR A 302 19.32 -3.87 -0.49
N GLU A 303 20.16 -4.73 0.05
CA GLU A 303 19.86 -5.57 1.22
C GLU A 303 20.60 -5.04 2.45
N ASN A 304 21.93 -5.26 2.49
CA ASN A 304 22.82 -4.74 3.51
C ASN A 304 23.63 -3.58 2.94
N PHE A 305 23.57 -2.42 3.59
CA PHE A 305 24.23 -1.22 3.10
C PHE A 305 24.37 -0.13 4.18
N ILE A 306 25.30 0.78 3.93
CA ILE A 306 25.39 2.09 4.59
C ILE A 306 24.95 3.14 3.58
N LEU A 307 23.93 3.93 3.91
CA LEU A 307 23.48 5.09 3.16
C LEU A 307 23.88 6.37 3.90
N ARG A 308 24.58 7.26 3.22
CA ARG A 308 24.89 8.61 3.70
C ARG A 308 24.23 9.62 2.78
N LEU A 309 23.59 10.63 3.33
CA LEU A 309 23.06 11.76 2.57
C LEU A 309 22.96 13.02 3.41
N GLU A 310 22.87 14.14 2.71
CA GLU A 310 22.47 15.41 3.29
C GLU A 310 21.09 15.81 2.79
N TRP A 311 20.29 16.38 3.69
CA TRP A 311 18.95 16.83 3.40
C TRP A 311 18.65 18.16 4.09
N LYS A 312 17.74 18.93 3.50
CA LYS A 312 17.27 20.22 4.02
C LYS A 312 15.77 20.30 3.83
N ILE A 313 15.05 20.67 4.88
CA ILE A 313 13.59 20.79 4.87
C ILE A 313 13.17 22.12 5.50
N GLY A 314 12.01 22.65 5.06
CA GLY A 314 11.40 23.83 5.66
C GLY A 314 10.51 23.51 6.87
N TYR A 315 10.10 24.55 7.60
CA TYR A 315 9.19 24.43 8.76
C TYR A 315 7.86 23.79 8.37
N GLY A 316 7.43 22.78 9.14
CA GLY A 316 6.22 22.00 8.84
C GLY A 316 6.33 21.13 7.58
N GLY A 317 7.53 21.01 6.99
CA GLY A 317 7.77 20.13 5.87
C GLY A 317 7.66 18.66 6.27
N ASN A 318 7.39 17.81 5.29
CA ASN A 318 7.31 16.36 5.44
C ASN A 318 8.00 15.72 4.24
N SER A 319 8.94 14.82 4.51
CA SER A 319 9.57 13.94 3.54
C SER A 319 10.19 12.78 4.32
N GLY A 320 11.07 12.02 3.68
CA GLY A 320 11.68 10.86 4.27
C GLY A 320 12.50 10.11 3.25
N VAL A 321 13.13 9.04 3.74
CA VAL A 321 13.79 8.06 2.90
C VAL A 321 13.11 6.73 3.13
N TRP A 322 12.43 6.21 2.10
CA TRP A 322 11.96 4.83 2.13
C TRP A 322 13.16 3.91 1.92
N LEU A 323 13.32 2.96 2.84
CA LEU A 323 14.40 1.99 2.86
C LEU A 323 13.81 0.60 2.63
N ARG A 324 14.52 -0.20 1.82
CA ARG A 324 14.08 -1.54 1.42
C ARG A 324 12.66 -1.52 0.84
N ALA A 325 12.35 -0.47 0.08
CA ALA A 325 11.03 -0.26 -0.48
C ALA A 325 10.67 -1.36 -1.50
N PRO A 326 9.44 -1.90 -1.46
CA PRO A 326 8.94 -2.80 -2.47
C PRO A 326 8.74 -2.09 -3.81
N ARG A 327 8.66 -2.89 -4.87
CA ARG A 327 8.29 -2.42 -6.20
C ARG A 327 6.90 -1.79 -6.21
N GLU A 328 5.93 -2.42 -5.55
CA GLU A 328 4.54 -1.98 -5.49
C GLU A 328 4.04 -1.84 -4.05
N SER A 329 2.92 -1.14 -3.86
CA SER A 329 2.27 -0.94 -2.56
C SER A 329 3.04 0.01 -1.61
N ARG A 330 2.54 0.20 -0.39
CA ARG A 330 3.00 1.26 0.52
C ARG A 330 4.37 0.96 1.09
N SER A 331 5.38 1.69 0.60
CA SER A 331 6.77 1.43 0.92
C SER A 331 7.12 1.62 2.40
N SER A 332 6.54 2.62 3.08
CA SER A 332 6.76 2.84 4.50
C SER A 332 6.20 1.75 5.43
N MET A 333 5.31 0.88 4.93
CA MET A 333 4.71 -0.24 5.69
C MET A 333 5.26 -1.61 5.33
N ILE A 334 5.93 -1.75 4.18
CA ILE A 334 6.44 -3.04 3.68
C ILE A 334 7.96 -3.09 3.75
N GLY A 335 8.62 -2.01 3.29
CA GLY A 335 9.97 -1.68 3.74
C GLY A 335 9.86 -0.93 5.07
N PHE A 336 10.45 0.25 5.13
CA PHE A 336 10.18 1.21 6.20
C PHE A 336 10.61 2.61 5.76
N GLU A 337 10.40 3.61 6.60
CA GLU A 337 10.72 5.00 6.33
C GLU A 337 11.57 5.57 7.46
N TYR A 338 12.72 6.14 7.10
CA TYR A 338 13.41 7.11 7.93
C TYR A 338 12.73 8.46 7.72
N GLN A 339 12.04 8.93 8.75
CA GLN A 339 11.20 10.11 8.67
C GLN A 339 12.02 11.41 8.66
N MET A 340 11.56 12.41 7.90
CA MET A 340 12.11 13.76 7.89
C MET A 340 10.98 14.80 8.01
N MET A 341 10.99 15.55 9.10
CA MET A 341 9.98 16.56 9.39
C MET A 341 10.65 17.90 9.68
N GLY A 342 9.94 19.00 9.39
CA GLY A 342 10.33 20.33 9.86
C GLY A 342 9.89 20.54 11.31
N ASP A 343 10.52 19.81 12.24
CA ASP A 343 10.11 19.64 13.64
C ASP A 343 11.27 19.82 14.65
N SER A 344 12.21 20.74 14.37
CA SER A 344 13.43 20.94 15.16
C SER A 344 13.20 21.55 16.55
N ASP A 345 12.01 22.11 16.80
CA ASP A 345 11.61 22.73 18.06
C ASP A 345 10.89 21.75 19.01
N LEU A 346 10.75 20.48 18.62
CA LEU A 346 10.16 19.45 19.47
C LEU A 346 10.96 19.24 20.76
N THR A 347 10.25 19.05 21.86
CA THR A 347 10.85 18.65 23.14
C THR A 347 10.77 17.16 23.40
N GLU A 348 9.75 16.49 22.83
CA GLU A 348 9.49 15.06 22.99
C GLU A 348 9.17 14.47 21.61
N PRO A 349 9.99 13.56 21.07
CA PRO A 349 9.76 13.02 19.74
C PRO A 349 8.72 11.90 19.78
N THR A 350 7.97 11.75 18.69
CA THR A 350 7.03 10.63 18.48
C THR A 350 7.53 9.68 17.39
N ASP A 351 6.79 8.60 17.17
CA ASP A 351 6.97 7.69 16.05
C ASP A 351 6.72 8.33 14.66
N THR A 352 6.36 9.61 14.61
CA THR A 352 6.22 10.37 13.36
C THR A 352 7.19 11.55 13.24
N SER A 353 8.08 11.73 14.22
CA SER A 353 9.11 12.79 14.23
C SER A 353 10.31 12.44 13.36
N THR A 354 11.14 13.43 13.04
CA THR A 354 12.41 13.21 12.32
C THR A 354 13.24 12.08 12.94
N ALA A 355 13.82 11.23 12.09
CA ALA A 355 14.60 10.04 12.44
C ALA A 355 13.84 8.88 13.11
N SER A 356 12.51 8.96 13.24
CA SER A 356 11.70 7.80 13.57
C SER A 356 11.79 6.71 12.50
N VAL A 357 11.56 5.47 12.91
CA VAL A 357 10.99 4.47 11.99
C VAL A 357 9.50 4.78 11.93
N TYR A 358 9.07 5.44 10.86
CA TYR A 358 7.76 6.09 10.79
C TYR A 358 6.61 5.17 11.23
N SER A 359 5.79 5.66 12.16
CA SER A 359 4.63 4.99 12.77
C SER A 359 4.94 3.71 13.55
N VAL A 360 6.21 3.45 13.88
CA VAL A 360 6.62 2.26 14.64
C VAL A 360 7.49 2.61 15.84
N LEU A 361 8.58 3.35 15.65
CA LEU A 361 9.54 3.68 16.71
C LEU A 361 9.91 5.16 16.70
N PRO A 362 9.79 5.87 17.84
CA PRO A 362 10.35 7.21 17.96
C PRO A 362 11.89 7.18 17.86
N PRO A 363 12.54 8.29 17.48
CA PRO A 363 14.00 8.41 17.57
C PRO A 363 14.46 8.39 19.03
N LEU A 364 15.69 7.90 19.24
CA LEU A 364 16.37 7.87 20.54
C LEU A 364 16.81 9.27 21.01
N ALA A 365 16.95 10.22 20.09
CA ALA A 365 17.34 11.60 20.37
C ALA A 365 16.85 12.54 19.27
N ILE A 366 16.59 13.79 19.64
CA ILE A 366 16.36 14.90 18.70
C ILE A 366 17.72 15.49 18.35
N ALA A 367 18.07 15.48 17.06
CA ALA A 367 19.38 15.93 16.60
C ALA A 367 19.32 16.67 15.26
N ASN A 368 18.12 16.95 14.73
CA ASN A 368 17.97 17.79 13.55
C ASN A 368 18.32 19.24 13.87
N LYS A 369 18.96 19.90 12.90
CA LYS A 369 19.20 21.34 12.92
C LYS A 369 17.90 22.10 12.62
N PRO A 370 17.86 23.41 12.91
CA PRO A 370 16.76 24.28 12.52
C PRO A 370 16.37 24.15 11.05
N GLU A 371 15.11 24.42 10.75
CA GLU A 371 14.61 24.28 9.38
C GLU A 371 15.30 25.24 8.42
N GLY A 372 15.57 24.76 7.21
CA GLY A 372 16.41 25.45 6.23
C GLY A 372 17.91 25.17 6.36
N GLU A 373 18.36 24.47 7.42
CA GLU A 373 19.74 24.00 7.52
C GLU A 373 19.94 22.59 6.96
N TRP A 374 21.17 22.32 6.49
CA TRP A 374 21.55 21.00 6.01
C TRP A 374 21.84 20.05 7.17
N ASN A 375 21.07 18.97 7.21
CA ASN A 375 21.22 17.83 8.09
C ASN A 375 21.99 16.71 7.39
N TYR A 376 22.86 16.02 8.13
CA TYR A 376 23.57 14.85 7.66
C TYR A 376 23.01 13.59 8.31
N SER A 377 22.62 12.60 7.51
CA SER A 377 22.13 11.30 8.01
C SER A 377 23.01 10.17 7.50
N GLU A 378 23.35 9.26 8.41
CA GLU A 378 23.97 7.96 8.10
C GLU A 378 23.04 6.85 8.58
N MET A 379 22.69 5.92 7.70
CA MET A 379 21.80 4.80 7.97
C MET A 379 22.52 3.51 7.61
N ILE A 380 22.68 2.62 8.58
CA ILE A 380 23.38 1.34 8.48
C ILE A 380 22.32 0.25 8.60
N LEU A 381 22.20 -0.56 7.56
CA LEU A 381 21.32 -1.71 7.50
C LEU A 381 22.18 -2.95 7.30
N ASP A 382 22.25 -3.81 8.30
CA ASP A 382 23.04 -5.05 8.27
C ASP A 382 22.17 -6.22 8.76
N GLY A 383 21.68 -7.02 7.81
CA GLY A 383 20.66 -8.03 8.06
C GLY A 383 19.41 -7.40 8.69
N PRO A 384 18.95 -7.88 9.86
CA PRO A 384 17.83 -7.29 10.58
C PRO A 384 18.22 -6.06 11.43
N HIS A 385 19.51 -5.76 11.61
CA HIS A 385 19.95 -4.64 12.42
C HIS A 385 19.87 -3.33 11.62
N TYR A 386 19.14 -2.37 12.17
CA TYR A 386 19.08 -1.00 11.67
C TYR A 386 19.64 -0.03 12.70
N LYS A 387 20.58 0.79 12.25
CA LYS A 387 21.20 1.86 13.03
C LYS A 387 21.20 3.15 12.22
N ALA A 388 20.90 4.27 12.86
CA ALA A 388 20.96 5.57 12.19
C ALA A 388 21.58 6.64 13.08
N TYR A 389 22.33 7.54 12.43
CA TYR A 389 22.90 8.74 13.00
C TYR A 389 22.35 9.96 12.28
N LEU A 390 22.05 11.01 13.04
CA LEU A 390 21.67 12.33 12.53
C LEU A 390 22.63 13.36 13.13
N ASN A 391 23.36 14.08 12.28
CA ASN A 391 24.38 15.05 12.67
C ASN A 391 25.40 14.49 13.68
N GLY A 392 25.76 13.21 13.54
CA GLY A 392 26.72 12.51 14.41
C GLY A 392 26.12 11.95 15.71
N VAL A 393 24.84 12.19 15.99
CA VAL A 393 24.13 11.66 17.15
C VAL A 393 23.39 10.38 16.78
N LEU A 394 23.51 9.33 17.61
CA LEU A 394 22.76 8.08 17.44
C LEU A 394 21.26 8.35 17.66
N VAL A 395 20.44 8.07 16.65
CA VAL A 395 18.98 8.32 16.67
C VAL A 395 18.14 7.05 16.51
N GLN A 396 18.71 5.97 16.00
CA GLN A 396 18.07 4.64 15.98
C GLN A 396 19.11 3.54 16.19
N ASP A 397 18.73 2.49 16.92
CA ASP A 397 19.52 1.27 17.12
C ASP A 397 18.55 0.12 17.45
N VAL A 398 18.16 -0.67 16.46
CA VAL A 398 17.12 -1.70 16.62
C VAL A 398 17.40 -2.93 15.77
N ASN A 399 17.26 -4.10 16.37
CA ASN A 399 17.17 -5.35 15.65
C ASN A 399 15.70 -5.62 15.27
N PHE A 400 15.40 -5.65 13.97
CA PHE A 400 14.04 -5.85 13.48
C PHE A 400 13.47 -7.22 13.86
N ASP A 401 14.30 -8.25 14.05
CA ASP A 401 13.81 -9.58 14.41
C ASP A 401 13.27 -9.64 15.85
N ASP A 402 13.69 -8.71 16.71
CA ASP A 402 13.25 -8.57 18.09
C ASP A 402 11.98 -7.70 18.24
N HIS A 403 11.39 -7.24 17.12
CA HIS A 403 10.20 -6.38 17.12
C HIS A 403 9.08 -6.95 16.23
N ASP A 404 7.91 -7.17 16.82
CA ASP A 404 6.79 -7.89 16.19
C ASP A 404 6.34 -7.32 14.84
N GLU A 405 6.31 -5.99 14.69
CA GLU A 405 5.95 -5.34 13.43
C GLU A 405 7.11 -5.28 12.42
N LEU A 406 8.36 -5.24 12.88
CA LEU A 406 9.52 -5.01 12.01
C LEU A 406 10.13 -6.31 11.47
N ARG A 407 9.93 -7.42 12.20
CA ARG A 407 10.43 -8.76 11.81
C ARG A 407 9.89 -9.24 10.47
N THR A 408 8.76 -8.72 10.03
CA THR A 408 8.12 -9.10 8.75
C THR A 408 8.35 -8.09 7.62
N ARG A 409 9.05 -6.98 7.88
CA ARG A 409 9.40 -5.99 6.84
C ARG A 409 10.46 -6.55 5.91
N LEU A 410 10.50 -6.07 4.67
CA LEU A 410 11.49 -6.50 3.69
C LEU A 410 12.92 -6.28 4.20
N ARG A 411 13.80 -7.23 3.87
CA ARG A 411 15.26 -7.12 4.08
C ARG A 411 15.99 -6.59 2.86
N ARG A 412 15.32 -6.49 1.71
CA ARG A 412 15.85 -5.96 0.46
C ARG A 412 14.82 -5.10 -0.25
N GLY A 413 15.26 -4.02 -0.89
CA GLY A 413 14.40 -3.20 -1.74
C GLY A 413 15.07 -1.90 -2.18
N PHE A 414 14.30 -0.99 -2.76
CA PHE A 414 14.80 0.28 -3.25
C PHE A 414 15.09 1.26 -2.09
N ILE A 415 15.95 2.22 -2.35
CA ILE A 415 16.06 3.45 -1.55
C ILE A 415 15.23 4.50 -2.31
N CYS A 416 14.37 5.25 -1.61
CA CYS A 416 13.51 6.25 -2.27
C CYS A 416 13.45 7.57 -1.51
N LEU A 417 13.53 8.67 -2.25
CA LEU A 417 13.27 10.03 -1.75
C LEU A 417 11.78 10.32 -1.91
N THR A 418 11.10 10.70 -0.83
CA THR A 418 9.64 10.69 -0.79
C THR A 418 9.04 12.05 -1.16
N ASP A 419 7.97 12.03 -1.96
CA ASP A 419 7.18 13.20 -2.29
C ASP A 419 5.91 13.23 -1.42
N HIS A 420 5.94 14.04 -0.35
CA HIS A 420 4.80 14.33 0.52
C HIS A 420 4.20 15.71 0.27
N ALA A 421 4.42 16.25 -0.93
CA ALA A 421 3.98 17.59 -1.33
C ALA A 421 4.51 18.75 -0.46
N CYS A 422 5.72 18.60 0.07
CA CYS A 422 6.45 19.63 0.81
C CYS A 422 7.84 19.85 0.19
N GLU A 423 8.37 21.06 0.34
CA GLU A 423 9.71 21.40 -0.12
C GLU A 423 10.78 20.65 0.69
N VAL A 424 11.66 19.96 -0.03
CA VAL A 424 12.83 19.24 0.51
C VAL A 424 13.93 19.25 -0.55
N SER A 425 15.17 19.35 -0.10
CA SER A 425 16.37 19.26 -0.93
C SER A 425 17.26 18.13 -0.43
N PHE A 426 17.88 17.39 -1.35
CA PHE A 426 18.84 16.33 -1.05
C PHE A 426 20.15 16.53 -1.81
N ARG A 427 21.28 16.17 -1.20
CA ARG A 427 22.60 16.15 -1.85
C ARG A 427 23.53 15.13 -1.20
N ASN A 428 24.71 14.93 -1.81
CA ASN A 428 25.76 14.05 -1.30
C ASN A 428 25.23 12.64 -0.97
N ILE A 429 24.37 12.09 -1.84
CA ILE A 429 23.71 10.80 -1.62
C ILE A 429 24.66 9.70 -2.08
N ARG A 430 25.07 8.82 -1.18
CA ARG A 430 26.04 7.75 -1.47
C ARG A 430 25.76 6.50 -0.65
N VAL A 431 26.09 5.36 -1.24
CA VAL A 431 25.81 4.05 -0.64
C VAL A 431 27.03 3.15 -0.69
N LYS A 432 27.24 2.39 0.37
CA LYS A 432 28.22 1.29 0.44
C LYS A 432 27.45 0.00 0.69
N LYS A 433 27.61 -1.00 -0.19
CA LYS A 433 27.08 -2.35 0.06
C LYS A 433 27.95 -3.02 1.13
N LEU A 434 27.33 -3.75 2.06
CA LEU A 434 28.00 -4.48 3.14
C LEU A 434 28.21 -5.96 2.80
#